data_AF-A0AAW5HLD4-F1
#
_entry.id   AF-A0AAW5HLD4-F1
#
_cell.length_a   1.000
_cell.length_b   1.000
_cell.length_c   1.000
_cell.angle_alpha   90.00
_cell.angle_beta   90.00
_cell.angle_gamma   90.00
#
_symmetry.space_group_name_H-M   'P 1'
#
loop_
_entity.id
_entity.type
_entity.pdbx_description
1 polymer ?
#
loop_
_entity_poly.entity_id
_entity_poly.type
_entity_poly.pdbx_seq_one_letter_code
_entity_poly.pdbx_strand_id
1 'polypeptide(L)'
;MKPDSAEELDSLAGEYVLGTLSPEQYAAAAERLRTDPALRAAVDAWEARLLELTALSTPQPPSPRLWRRIQRSLDELPAPRTQTRLWQRLGLWQGLSAAGLAASLLLAFTLLTKPPSTTEYLVVLVAPNSQAPGWVVQASDSRMIELLPLGQDTVPDGMALQFWTKGEQWRAPVSLGLVKPGEPYRVPLQSLPPLEANQLFELTLEKAGGSPTGLPTGPVKFIGRAVKVI
;
A
#
# COMPACT_ATOMS: atom_id res chain seq x y z
N MET A 1 -0.78 51.16 18.51
CA MET A 1 -2.00 51.65 17.86
C MET A 1 -3.06 51.75 18.94
N LYS A 2 -3.53 52.95 19.29
CA LYS A 2 -4.74 53.07 20.13
C LYS A 2 -5.92 52.56 19.28
N PRO A 3 -6.90 51.83 19.84
CA PRO A 3 -8.11 51.54 19.09
C PRO A 3 -8.78 52.88 18.77
N ASP A 4 -9.06 53.11 17.48
CA ASP A 4 -9.86 54.26 17.06
C ASP A 4 -11.23 54.14 17.72
N SER A 5 -11.73 55.27 18.22
CA SER A 5 -13.08 55.35 18.75
C SER A 5 -14.11 55.12 17.63
N ALA A 6 -15.32 54.69 18.00
CA ALA A 6 -16.39 54.46 17.04
C ALA A 6 -16.72 55.70 16.20
N GLU A 7 -16.56 56.90 16.78
CA GLU A 7 -16.78 58.19 16.13
C GLU A 7 -15.69 58.51 15.10
N GLU A 8 -14.42 58.22 15.40
CA GLU A 8 -13.32 58.37 14.44
C GLU A 8 -13.44 57.43 13.24
N LEU A 9 -13.91 56.19 13.46
CA LEU A 9 -14.19 55.23 12.39
C LEU A 9 -15.36 55.68 11.50
N ASP A 10 -16.42 56.21 12.10
CA ASP A 10 -17.58 56.71 11.35
C ASP A 10 -17.23 57.94 10.51
N SER A 11 -16.45 58.89 11.06
CA SER A 11 -15.96 60.06 10.33
C SER A 11 -15.04 59.66 9.17
N LEU A 12 -14.09 58.76 9.41
CA LEU A 12 -13.18 58.25 8.38
C LEU A 12 -13.94 57.54 7.26
N ALA A 13 -14.94 56.73 7.60
CA ALA A 13 -15.79 56.05 6.62
C ALA A 13 -16.59 57.06 5.78
N GLY A 14 -17.17 58.09 6.40
CA GLY A 14 -17.88 59.15 5.70
C GLY A 14 -16.99 59.92 4.72
N GLU A 15 -15.80 60.33 5.16
CA GLU A 15 -14.81 61.01 4.31
C GLU A 15 -14.31 60.12 3.16
N TYR A 16 -14.15 58.82 3.42
CA TYR A 16 -13.77 57.83 2.40
C TYR A 16 -14.85 57.70 1.32
N VAL A 17 -16.12 57.53 1.71
CA VAL A 17 -17.25 57.37 0.78
C VAL A 17 -17.51 58.65 -0.01
N LEU A 18 -17.41 59.82 0.63
CA LEU A 18 -17.57 61.12 -0.04
C LEU A 18 -16.36 61.49 -0.91
N GLY A 19 -15.25 60.76 -0.81
CA GLY A 19 -14.03 61.01 -1.58
C GLY A 19 -13.31 62.30 -1.19
N THR A 20 -13.46 62.76 0.06
CA THR A 20 -12.85 64.00 0.57
C THR A 20 -11.45 63.79 1.16
N LEU A 21 -11.02 62.53 1.29
CA LEU A 21 -9.67 62.18 1.75
C LEU A 21 -8.60 62.59 0.73
N SER A 22 -7.41 62.96 1.24
CA SER A 22 -6.22 63.08 0.38
C SER A 22 -5.84 61.72 -0.24
N PRO A 23 -5.08 61.70 -1.36
CA PRO A 23 -4.70 60.45 -2.03
C PRO A 23 -3.98 59.44 -1.11
N GLU A 24 -3.14 59.93 -0.20
CA GLU A 24 -2.41 59.11 0.77
C GLU A 24 -3.35 58.48 1.81
N GLN A 25 -4.28 59.28 2.35
CA GLN A 25 -5.29 58.80 3.30
C GLN A 25 -6.28 57.83 2.66
N TYR A 26 -6.67 58.07 1.41
CA TYR A 26 -7.53 57.17 0.66
C TYR A 26 -6.85 55.80 0.46
N ALA A 27 -5.57 55.78 0.08
CA ALA A 27 -4.81 54.54 -0.07
C ALA A 27 -4.65 53.79 1.27
N ALA A 28 -4.39 54.52 2.36
CA ALA A 28 -4.29 53.93 3.69
C ALA A 28 -5.63 53.33 4.17
N ALA A 29 -6.75 54.03 3.94
CA ALA A 29 -8.08 53.54 4.25
C ALA A 29 -8.45 52.31 3.40
N ALA A 30 -8.13 52.33 2.10
CA ALA A 30 -8.37 51.21 1.18
C ALA A 30 -7.62 49.94 1.58
N GLU A 31 -6.36 50.05 2.03
CA GLU A 31 -5.61 48.90 2.52
C GLU A 31 -6.19 48.38 3.84
N ARG A 32 -6.57 49.29 4.74
CA ARG A 32 -7.18 48.93 6.02
C ARG A 32 -8.52 48.22 5.85
N LEU A 33 -9.35 48.61 4.87
CA LEU A 33 -10.62 47.93 4.55
C LEU A 33 -10.45 46.43 4.26
N ARG A 34 -9.29 45.97 3.80
CA ARG A 34 -9.02 44.54 3.57
C ARG A 34 -9.00 43.72 4.86
N THR A 35 -8.72 44.35 6.00
CA THR A 35 -8.44 43.67 7.27
C THR A 35 -9.35 44.09 8.41
N ASP A 36 -9.89 45.32 8.38
CA ASP A 36 -10.74 45.90 9.43
C ASP A 36 -12.24 45.70 9.11
N PRO A 37 -12.96 44.81 9.83
CA PRO A 37 -14.38 44.60 9.60
C PRO A 37 -15.26 45.74 10.15
N ALA A 38 -14.82 46.48 11.16
CA ALA A 38 -15.60 47.57 11.74
C ALA A 38 -15.63 48.78 10.80
N LEU A 39 -14.48 49.11 10.21
CA LEU A 39 -14.40 50.14 9.17
C LEU A 39 -15.23 49.79 7.93
N ARG A 40 -15.23 48.52 7.50
CA ARG A 40 -16.09 48.05 6.39
C ARG A 40 -17.58 48.27 6.69
N ALA A 41 -18.04 47.86 7.87
CA ALA A 41 -19.43 48.06 8.25
C ALA A 41 -19.83 49.54 8.29
N ALA A 42 -18.94 50.43 8.73
CA ALA A 42 -19.18 51.87 8.70
C ALA A 42 -19.24 52.42 7.27
N VAL A 43 -18.34 51.99 6.38
CA VAL A 43 -18.36 52.36 4.95
C VAL A 43 -19.65 51.88 4.29
N ASP A 44 -20.04 50.62 4.48
CA ASP A 44 -21.29 50.07 3.94
C ASP A 44 -22.52 50.87 4.41
N ALA A 45 -22.54 51.29 5.68
CA ALA A 45 -23.62 52.11 6.23
C ALA A 45 -23.68 53.52 5.60
N TRP A 46 -22.53 54.15 5.35
CA TRP A 46 -22.45 55.43 4.65
C TRP A 46 -22.87 55.32 3.18
N GLU A 47 -22.40 54.29 2.47
CA GLU A 47 -22.81 54.02 1.09
C GLU A 47 -24.32 53.81 0.99
N ALA A 48 -24.91 53.01 1.88
CA ALA A 48 -26.36 52.77 1.90
C ALA A 48 -27.15 54.08 2.10
N ARG A 49 -26.73 54.93 3.03
CA ARG A 49 -27.39 56.22 3.32
C ARG A 49 -27.33 57.18 2.12
N LEU A 50 -26.20 57.22 1.40
CA LEU A 50 -26.02 58.10 0.25
C LEU A 50 -26.65 57.53 -1.02
N LEU A 51 -26.72 56.21 -1.17
CA LEU A 51 -27.39 55.54 -2.29
C LEU A 51 -28.86 55.94 -2.39
N GLU A 52 -29.56 56.11 -1.27
CA GLU A 52 -30.96 56.57 -1.26
C GLU A 52 -31.14 57.93 -1.92
N LEU A 53 -30.17 58.83 -1.79
CA LEU A 53 -30.21 60.15 -2.43
C LEU A 53 -30.12 60.06 -3.96
N THR A 54 -29.47 59.02 -4.49
CA THR A 54 -29.35 58.83 -5.95
C THR A 54 -30.68 58.52 -6.60
N ALA A 55 -31.65 57.96 -5.85
CA ALA A 55 -33.00 57.72 -6.34
C ALA A 55 -33.77 59.01 -6.65
N LEU A 56 -33.34 60.15 -6.09
CA LEU A 56 -33.91 61.47 -6.38
C LEU A 56 -33.34 62.10 -7.66
N SER A 57 -32.30 61.51 -8.24
CA SER A 57 -31.65 62.03 -9.45
C SER A 57 -32.37 61.59 -10.73
N THR A 58 -32.45 62.48 -11.72
CA THR A 58 -33.01 62.16 -13.03
C THR A 58 -32.06 61.24 -13.79
N PRO A 59 -32.50 60.06 -14.29
CA PRO A 59 -31.66 59.16 -15.07
C PRO A 59 -31.15 59.83 -16.36
N GLN A 60 -29.83 59.78 -16.58
CA GLN A 60 -29.20 60.26 -17.81
C GLN A 60 -28.72 59.06 -18.65
N PRO A 61 -29.21 58.89 -19.89
CA PRO A 61 -28.81 57.77 -20.72
C PRO A 61 -27.34 57.90 -21.14
N PRO A 62 -26.51 56.85 -20.95
CA PRO A 62 -25.12 56.86 -21.40
C PRO A 62 -25.02 56.70 -22.93
N SER A 63 -23.83 56.94 -23.49
CA SER A 63 -23.60 56.73 -24.92
C SER A 63 -23.81 55.25 -25.31
N PRO A 64 -24.40 54.95 -26.49
CA PRO A 64 -24.59 53.57 -26.97
C PRO A 64 -23.28 52.78 -27.20
N ARG A 65 -22.12 53.45 -27.18
CA ARG A 65 -20.80 52.82 -27.33
C ARG A 65 -20.19 52.40 -26.01
N LEU A 66 -20.66 52.93 -24.87
CA LEU A 66 -20.06 52.72 -23.56
C LEU A 66 -20.05 51.23 -23.17
N TRP A 67 -21.18 50.55 -23.38
CA TRP A 67 -21.30 49.12 -23.04
C TRP A 67 -20.28 48.25 -23.78
N ARG A 68 -20.16 48.44 -25.10
CA ARG A 68 -19.17 47.72 -25.91
C ARG A 68 -17.73 47.98 -25.47
N ARG A 69 -17.44 49.21 -25.01
CA ARG A 69 -16.11 49.56 -24.49
C ARG A 69 -15.82 48.82 -23.17
N ILE A 70 -16.80 48.76 -22.26
CA ILE A 70 -16.68 48.03 -20.99
C ILE A 70 -16.44 46.54 -21.23
N GLN A 71 -17.23 45.91 -22.11
CA GLN A 71 -17.08 44.49 -22.40
C GLN A 71 -15.69 44.17 -22.94
N ARG A 72 -15.19 44.97 -23.89
CA ARG A 72 -13.83 44.81 -24.41
C ARG A 72 -12.76 44.97 -23.32
N SER A 73 -12.90 45.96 -22.45
CA SER A 73 -11.96 46.15 -21.34
C SER A 73 -11.97 44.99 -20.35
N LEU A 74 -13.10 44.33 -20.14
CA LEU A 74 -13.19 43.12 -19.31
C LEU A 74 -12.57 41.91 -20.00
N ASP A 75 -12.76 41.75 -21.31
CA ASP A 75 -12.18 40.66 -22.10
C ASP A 75 -10.64 40.77 -22.21
N GLU A 76 -10.10 42.00 -22.16
CA GLU A 76 -8.65 42.27 -22.16
C GLU A 76 -7.99 42.04 -20.79
N LEU A 77 -8.77 41.88 -19.71
CA LEU A 77 -8.19 41.55 -18.41
C LEU A 77 -7.56 40.15 -18.48
N PRO A 78 -6.29 39.99 -18.06
CA PRO A 78 -5.66 38.68 -18.06
C PRO A 78 -6.47 37.74 -17.17
N ALA A 79 -6.90 36.61 -17.74
CA ALA A 79 -7.54 35.55 -16.96
C ALA A 79 -6.63 35.21 -15.77
N PRO A 80 -7.17 35.10 -14.54
CA PRO A 80 -6.37 34.73 -13.40
C PRO A 80 -5.64 33.43 -13.72
N ARG A 81 -4.30 33.50 -13.75
CA ARG A 81 -3.45 32.33 -13.97
C ARG A 81 -3.63 31.42 -12.77
N THR A 82 -4.64 30.56 -12.84
CA THR A 82 -4.80 29.45 -11.91
C THR A 82 -3.65 28.50 -12.22
N GLN A 83 -2.57 28.60 -11.44
CA GLN A 83 -1.57 27.56 -11.37
C GLN A 83 -2.29 26.31 -10.88
N THR A 84 -2.78 25.48 -11.81
CA THR A 84 -3.43 24.23 -11.48
C THR A 84 -2.35 23.34 -10.85
N ARG A 85 -2.34 23.28 -9.51
CA ARG A 85 -1.50 22.35 -8.76
C ARG A 85 -1.76 20.97 -9.33
N LEU A 86 -0.71 20.17 -9.56
CA LEU A 86 -0.83 18.80 -10.06
C LEU A 86 -1.89 17.97 -9.30
N TRP A 87 -2.06 18.25 -8.01
CA TRP A 87 -3.06 17.68 -7.11
C TRP A 87 -4.53 18.04 -7.41
N GLN A 88 -4.79 19.13 -8.14
CA GLN A 88 -6.12 19.53 -8.60
C GLN A 88 -6.48 18.95 -9.97
N ARG A 89 -5.58 18.16 -10.58
CA ARG A 89 -5.86 17.51 -11.87
C ARG A 89 -6.68 16.25 -11.65
N LEU A 90 -7.92 16.28 -12.14
CA LEU A 90 -8.85 15.15 -12.09
C LEU A 90 -8.26 13.88 -12.74
N GLY A 91 -7.49 14.04 -13.82
CA GLY A 91 -6.83 12.93 -14.50
C GLY A 91 -5.80 12.18 -13.65
N LEU A 92 -5.14 12.85 -12.69
CA LEU A 92 -4.21 12.20 -11.75
C LEU A 92 -4.97 11.24 -10.81
N TRP A 93 -6.09 11.69 -10.27
CA TRP A 93 -6.96 10.90 -9.38
C TRP A 93 -7.66 9.76 -10.12
N GLN A 94 -8.09 9.99 -11.37
CA GLN A 94 -8.63 8.94 -12.23
C GLN A 94 -7.58 7.85 -12.52
N GLY A 95 -6.34 8.24 -12.84
CA GLY A 95 -5.24 7.30 -13.07
C GLY A 95 -4.89 6.48 -11.82
N LEU A 96 -4.78 7.12 -10.66
CA LEU A 96 -4.55 6.46 -9.37
C LEU A 96 -5.66 5.44 -9.03
N SER A 97 -6.92 5.82 -9.24
CA SER A 97 -8.07 4.96 -8.97
C SER A 97 -8.08 3.74 -9.90
N ALA A 98 -7.83 3.94 -11.19
CA ALA A 98 -7.75 2.86 -12.17
C ALA A 98 -6.60 1.87 -11.86
N ALA A 99 -5.43 2.40 -11.49
CA ALA A 99 -4.29 1.58 -11.09
C ALA A 99 -4.58 0.77 -9.81
N GLY A 100 -5.21 1.39 -8.80
CA GLY A 100 -5.62 0.72 -7.57
C GLY A 100 -6.63 -0.40 -7.81
N LEU A 101 -7.61 -0.18 -8.69
CA LEU A 101 -8.59 -1.20 -9.10
C LEU A 101 -7.90 -2.38 -9.80
N ALA A 102 -7.02 -2.10 -10.76
CA ALA A 102 -6.27 -3.14 -11.47
C ALA A 102 -5.41 -3.99 -10.53
N ALA A 103 -4.69 -3.35 -9.60
CA ALA A 103 -3.89 -4.05 -8.60
C ALA A 103 -4.76 -4.93 -7.68
N SER A 104 -5.93 -4.44 -7.28
CA SER A 104 -6.86 -5.18 -6.43
C SER A 104 -7.45 -6.40 -7.15
N LEU A 105 -7.82 -6.24 -8.43
CA LEU A 105 -8.31 -7.35 -9.26
C LEU A 105 -7.22 -8.40 -9.50
N LEU A 106 -5.98 -7.97 -9.73
CA LEU A 106 -4.84 -8.89 -9.83
C LEU A 106 -4.63 -9.65 -8.52
N LEU A 107 -4.63 -8.96 -7.38
CA LEU A 107 -4.50 -9.60 -6.07
C LEU A 107 -5.62 -10.61 -5.83
N ALA A 108 -6.88 -10.22 -6.05
CA ALA A 108 -8.03 -11.10 -5.92
C ALA A 108 -7.89 -12.34 -6.83
N PHE A 109 -7.52 -12.14 -8.10
CA PHE A 109 -7.27 -13.24 -9.02
C PHE A 109 -6.18 -14.19 -8.50
N THR A 110 -5.07 -13.67 -7.97
CA THR A 110 -4.00 -14.52 -7.40
C THR A 110 -4.45 -15.30 -6.18
N LEU A 111 -5.30 -14.73 -5.32
CA LEU A 111 -5.83 -15.41 -4.13
C LEU A 111 -6.88 -16.46 -4.48
N LEU A 112 -7.73 -16.22 -5.49
CA LEU A 112 -8.73 -17.18 -5.94
C LEU A 112 -8.13 -18.35 -6.72
N THR A 113 -7.01 -18.14 -7.42
CA THR A 113 -6.39 -19.17 -8.28
C THR A 113 -5.30 -19.99 -7.60
N LYS A 114 -4.79 -19.56 -6.44
CA LYS A 114 -3.83 -20.34 -5.64
C LYS A 114 -4.58 -21.05 -4.51
N PRO A 115 -4.89 -22.35 -4.63
CA PRO A 115 -5.47 -23.09 -3.52
C PRO A 115 -4.50 -23.05 -2.32
N PRO A 116 -5.02 -22.95 -1.08
CA PRO A 116 -4.19 -23.09 0.10
C PRO A 116 -3.54 -24.48 0.09
N SER A 117 -2.23 -24.54 0.35
CA SER A 117 -1.54 -25.82 0.48
C SER A 117 -2.06 -26.52 1.74
N THR A 118 -2.81 -27.60 1.57
CA THR A 118 -3.27 -28.39 2.72
C THR A 118 -2.25 -29.50 3.00
N THR A 119 -1.83 -29.64 4.26
CA THR A 119 -0.94 -30.72 4.68
C THR A 119 -1.77 -32.00 4.79
N GLU A 120 -1.61 -32.92 3.84
CA GLU A 120 -2.32 -34.19 3.86
C GLU A 120 -1.61 -35.24 4.71
N TYR A 121 -0.28 -35.23 4.70
CA TYR A 121 0.52 -36.20 5.44
C TYR A 121 1.55 -35.52 6.33
N LEU A 122 1.67 -36.06 7.54
CA LEU A 122 2.69 -35.69 8.51
C LEU A 122 3.50 -36.93 8.87
N VAL A 123 4.81 -36.78 8.90
CA VAL A 123 5.75 -37.80 9.37
C VAL A 123 6.62 -37.18 10.44
N VAL A 124 6.74 -37.85 11.59
CA VAL A 124 7.78 -37.51 12.57
C VAL A 124 8.90 -38.53 12.40
N LEU A 125 10.09 -38.06 12.05
CA LEU A 125 11.27 -38.92 11.92
C LEU A 125 12.02 -38.94 13.26
N VAL A 126 12.14 -40.13 13.82
CA VAL A 126 12.76 -40.37 15.13
C VAL A 126 14.05 -41.16 14.99
N ALA A 127 14.98 -40.95 15.92
CA ALA A 127 16.22 -41.72 15.97
C ALA A 127 15.94 -43.19 16.38
N PRO A 128 16.44 -44.20 15.66
CA PRO A 128 16.12 -45.61 15.94
C PRO A 128 16.42 -46.08 17.36
N ASN A 129 17.46 -45.52 17.99
CA ASN A 129 17.94 -45.98 19.30
C ASN A 129 17.28 -45.26 20.48
N SER A 130 17.02 -43.95 20.34
CA SER A 130 16.52 -43.12 21.44
C SER A 130 15.05 -42.72 21.29
N GLN A 131 14.45 -42.96 20.11
CA GLN A 131 13.12 -42.48 19.72
C GLN A 131 12.94 -40.96 19.83
N ALA A 132 14.04 -40.21 19.93
CA ALA A 132 14.00 -38.75 19.98
C ALA A 132 13.60 -38.19 18.60
N PRO A 133 12.65 -37.23 18.53
CA PRO A 133 12.24 -36.62 17.27
C PRO A 133 13.33 -35.65 16.78
N GLY A 134 13.83 -35.86 15.57
CA GLY A 134 14.84 -35.00 14.97
C GLY A 134 14.31 -34.17 13.81
N TRP A 135 13.33 -34.69 13.08
CA TRP A 135 12.82 -34.07 11.86
C TRP A 135 11.32 -34.32 11.68
N VAL A 136 10.65 -33.41 10.98
CA VAL A 136 9.25 -33.54 10.58
C VAL A 136 9.16 -33.44 9.07
N VAL A 137 8.48 -34.37 8.44
CA VAL A 137 8.11 -34.29 7.03
C VAL A 137 6.66 -33.84 6.95
N GLN A 138 6.43 -32.73 6.27
CA GLN A 138 5.11 -32.28 5.88
C GLN A 138 4.97 -32.48 4.39
N ALA A 139 3.94 -33.21 3.98
CA ALA A 139 3.62 -33.35 2.58
C ALA A 139 2.25 -32.73 2.28
N SER A 140 2.25 -31.81 1.32
CA SER A 140 1.06 -31.12 0.87
C SER A 140 0.44 -31.82 -0.34
N ASP A 141 -0.89 -31.81 -0.40
CA ASP A 141 -1.73 -32.40 -1.47
C ASP A 141 -1.26 -32.09 -2.89
N SER A 142 -0.60 -30.96 -3.10
CA SER A 142 -0.61 -30.34 -4.42
C SER A 142 0.70 -29.81 -4.93
N ARG A 143 1.88 -29.99 -4.27
CA ARG A 143 3.16 -29.61 -4.92
C ARG A 143 4.47 -30.00 -4.23
N MET A 144 4.57 -30.05 -2.90
CA MET A 144 5.87 -30.13 -2.20
C MET A 144 5.88 -31.05 -0.97
N ILE A 145 7.00 -31.76 -0.79
CA ILE A 145 7.44 -32.34 0.49
C ILE A 145 8.38 -31.34 1.14
N GLU A 146 8.14 -31.01 2.40
CA GLU A 146 9.00 -30.17 3.22
C GLU A 146 9.50 -30.97 4.42
N LEU A 147 10.83 -31.04 4.56
CA LEU A 147 11.53 -31.68 5.66
C LEU A 147 12.05 -30.57 6.59
N LEU A 148 11.54 -30.53 7.81
CA LEU A 148 11.80 -29.51 8.82
C LEU A 148 12.64 -30.11 9.96
N PRO A 149 13.82 -29.51 10.29
CA PRO A 149 14.61 -29.94 11.44
C PRO A 149 13.96 -29.48 12.75
N LEU A 150 13.94 -30.35 13.75
CA LEU A 150 13.51 -30.03 15.13
C LEU A 150 14.68 -29.71 16.06
N GLY A 151 15.91 -29.96 15.62
CA GLY A 151 17.13 -29.70 16.37
C GLY A 151 18.34 -29.51 15.44
N GLN A 152 19.49 -29.27 16.05
CA GLN A 152 20.76 -29.18 15.33
C GLN A 152 21.52 -30.51 15.45
N ASP A 153 21.41 -31.34 14.41
CA ASP A 153 22.22 -32.55 14.31
C ASP A 153 23.61 -32.22 13.77
N THR A 154 24.66 -32.66 14.47
CA THR A 154 26.03 -32.57 13.94
C THR A 154 26.31 -33.75 13.01
N VAL A 155 26.60 -33.46 11.76
CA VAL A 155 27.07 -34.45 10.78
C VAL A 155 28.60 -34.41 10.74
N PRO A 156 29.30 -35.55 10.88
CA PRO A 156 30.75 -35.60 10.78
C PRO A 156 31.28 -35.08 9.44
N ASP A 157 32.50 -34.53 9.45
CA ASP A 157 33.17 -34.08 8.23
C ASP A 157 33.30 -35.22 7.21
N GLY A 158 32.97 -34.92 5.95
CA GLY A 158 32.98 -35.89 4.85
C GLY A 158 31.74 -36.79 4.76
N MET A 159 30.74 -36.58 5.63
CA MET A 159 29.43 -37.24 5.56
C MET A 159 28.32 -36.25 5.18
N ALA A 160 27.20 -36.78 4.69
CA ALA A 160 26.00 -36.03 4.35
C ALA A 160 24.76 -36.81 4.77
N LEU A 161 23.68 -36.10 5.10
CA LEU A 161 22.38 -36.73 5.26
C LEU A 161 21.74 -36.90 3.88
N GLN A 162 21.23 -38.08 3.59
CA GLN A 162 20.43 -38.32 2.39
C GLN A 162 19.01 -38.72 2.79
N PHE A 163 18.04 -38.05 2.15
CA PHE A 163 16.62 -38.24 2.40
C PHE A 163 16.05 -39.24 1.42
N TRP A 164 15.26 -40.18 1.92
CA TRP A 164 14.69 -41.27 1.14
C TRP A 164 13.22 -41.47 1.47
N THR A 165 12.51 -42.08 0.52
CA THR A 165 11.16 -42.57 0.73
C THR A 165 10.94 -43.93 0.09
N LYS A 166 10.03 -44.73 0.66
CA LYS A 166 9.66 -46.04 0.14
C LYS A 166 8.20 -46.36 0.47
N GLY A 167 7.39 -46.57 -0.58
CA GLY A 167 6.05 -47.16 -0.47
C GLY A 167 6.11 -48.67 -0.21
N GLU A 168 5.01 -49.25 0.29
CA GLU A 168 4.98 -50.67 0.67
C GLU A 168 5.19 -51.60 -0.54
N GLN A 169 4.61 -51.24 -1.68
CA GLN A 169 4.64 -52.04 -2.91
C GLN A 169 5.81 -51.67 -3.84
N TRP A 170 6.68 -50.74 -3.42
CA TRP A 170 7.76 -50.26 -4.26
C TRP A 170 8.95 -51.21 -4.22
N ARG A 171 9.54 -51.48 -5.39
CA ARG A 171 10.69 -52.40 -5.52
C ARG A 171 11.95 -51.90 -4.82
N ALA A 172 12.14 -50.58 -4.77
CA ALA A 172 13.31 -49.94 -4.18
C ALA A 172 12.92 -48.59 -3.54
N PRO A 173 13.66 -48.12 -2.52
CA PRO A 173 13.59 -46.74 -2.04
C PRO A 173 13.94 -45.74 -3.15
N VAL A 174 13.38 -44.54 -3.05
CA VAL A 174 13.66 -43.41 -3.94
C VAL A 174 14.40 -42.34 -3.15
N SER A 175 15.53 -41.89 -3.69
CA SER A 175 16.29 -40.76 -3.14
C SER A 175 15.54 -39.46 -3.38
N LEU A 176 15.32 -38.71 -2.31
CA LEU A 176 14.78 -37.35 -2.34
C LEU A 176 15.87 -36.29 -2.40
N GLY A 177 17.12 -36.67 -2.13
CA GLY A 177 18.30 -35.82 -2.29
C GLY A 177 19.09 -35.65 -0.99
N LEU A 178 20.18 -34.86 -1.08
CA LEU A 178 21.04 -34.56 0.06
C LEU A 178 20.48 -33.40 0.87
N VAL A 179 20.51 -33.55 2.19
CA VAL A 179 19.96 -32.61 3.16
C VAL A 179 21.09 -32.00 3.97
N LYS A 180 21.03 -30.68 4.13
CA LYS A 180 21.91 -29.95 5.03
C LYS A 180 21.34 -30.01 6.45
N PRO A 181 22.16 -30.36 7.46
CA PRO A 181 21.69 -30.38 8.84
C PRO A 181 21.22 -29.01 9.30
N GLY A 182 20.09 -28.94 9.99
CA GLY A 182 19.55 -27.70 10.55
C GLY A 182 18.87 -26.75 9.54
N GLU A 183 18.84 -27.09 8.25
CA GLU A 183 18.13 -26.31 7.22
C GLU A 183 16.88 -27.06 6.72
N PRO A 184 15.75 -26.36 6.50
CA PRO A 184 14.61 -26.95 5.81
C PRO A 184 14.97 -27.41 4.40
N TYR A 185 14.45 -28.58 4.00
CA TYR A 185 14.66 -29.14 2.67
C TYR A 185 13.33 -29.34 1.95
N ARG A 186 13.24 -28.89 0.70
CA ARG A 186 11.99 -28.88 -0.08
C ARG A 186 12.16 -29.66 -1.39
N VAL A 187 11.25 -30.61 -1.63
CA VAL A 187 11.26 -31.46 -2.83
C VAL A 187 9.91 -31.36 -3.54
N PRO A 188 9.87 -31.04 -4.85
CA PRO A 188 8.62 -31.06 -5.60
C PRO A 188 8.08 -32.49 -5.72
N LEU A 189 6.78 -32.70 -5.43
CA LEU A 189 6.13 -34.01 -5.54
C LEU A 189 6.12 -34.56 -6.97
N GLN A 190 6.27 -33.69 -7.98
CA GLN A 190 6.25 -34.06 -9.41
C GLN A 190 7.36 -35.07 -9.78
N SER A 191 8.43 -35.15 -8.99
CA SER A 191 9.51 -36.12 -9.17
C SER A 191 9.30 -37.43 -8.40
N LEU A 192 8.17 -37.61 -7.73
CA LEU A 192 7.88 -38.77 -6.87
C LEU A 192 6.61 -39.50 -7.28
N PRO A 193 6.53 -40.81 -7.04
CA PRO A 193 5.26 -41.51 -7.08
C PRO A 193 4.28 -40.94 -6.04
N PRO A 194 2.96 -41.13 -6.21
CA PRO A 194 1.94 -40.63 -5.28
C PRO A 194 2.24 -41.02 -3.83
N LEU A 195 1.92 -40.11 -2.90
CA LEU A 195 2.08 -40.40 -1.49
C LEU A 195 1.03 -41.41 -1.02
N GLU A 196 1.49 -42.40 -0.26
CA GLU A 196 0.66 -43.47 0.27
C GLU A 196 0.61 -43.37 1.81
N ALA A 197 -0.51 -43.79 2.40
CA ALA A 197 -0.55 -44.01 3.85
C ALA A 197 0.49 -45.06 4.25
N ASN A 198 1.10 -44.91 5.43
CA ASN A 198 2.13 -45.81 5.94
C ASN A 198 3.46 -45.84 5.14
N GLN A 199 3.62 -44.94 4.16
CA GLN A 199 4.86 -44.77 3.40
C GLN A 199 6.02 -44.44 4.33
N LEU A 200 7.15 -45.12 4.10
CA LEU A 200 8.35 -44.98 4.91
C LEU A 200 9.17 -43.78 4.43
N PHE A 201 9.67 -43.00 5.38
CA PHE A 201 10.64 -41.94 5.15
C PHE A 201 11.82 -42.15 6.08
N GLU A 202 13.03 -41.91 5.56
CA GLU A 202 14.26 -42.10 6.31
C GLU A 202 15.35 -41.12 5.90
N LEU A 203 16.20 -40.78 6.87
CA LEU A 203 17.44 -40.04 6.68
C LEU A 203 18.60 -40.97 6.99
N THR A 204 19.46 -41.23 6.01
CA THR A 204 20.67 -42.02 6.20
C THR A 204 21.91 -41.12 6.24
N LEU A 205 22.94 -41.57 6.97
CA LEU A 205 24.24 -40.91 6.99
C LEU A 205 25.13 -41.51 5.90
N GLU A 206 25.22 -40.83 4.76
CA GLU A 206 26.02 -41.25 3.61
C GLU A 206 27.34 -40.47 3.55
N LYS A 207 28.23 -40.85 2.62
CA LYS A 207 29.40 -40.02 2.29
C LYS A 207 28.97 -38.69 1.68
N ALA A 208 29.86 -37.69 1.62
CA ALA A 208 29.55 -36.33 1.13
C ALA A 208 28.86 -36.24 -0.25
N GLY A 209 28.98 -37.28 -1.10
CA GLY A 209 28.30 -37.38 -2.41
C GLY A 209 26.97 -38.16 -2.40
N GLY A 210 26.51 -38.65 -1.24
CA GLY A 210 25.39 -39.57 -1.12
C GLY A 210 25.75 -41.03 -1.36
N SER A 211 24.71 -41.86 -1.47
CA SER A 211 24.83 -43.27 -1.81
C SER A 211 25.31 -43.47 -3.25
N PRO A 212 26.34 -44.30 -3.46
CA PRO A 212 26.84 -44.61 -4.80
C PRO A 212 25.97 -45.63 -5.56
N THR A 213 25.03 -46.29 -4.88
CA THR A 213 24.25 -47.41 -5.46
C THR A 213 22.82 -47.01 -5.84
N GLY A 214 22.39 -45.80 -5.47
CA GLY A 214 20.99 -45.40 -5.60
C GLY A 214 20.07 -46.06 -4.56
N LEU A 215 20.64 -46.78 -3.58
CA LEU A 215 19.95 -47.36 -2.44
C LEU A 215 20.59 -46.87 -1.13
N PRO A 216 19.88 -46.79 -0.01
CA PRO A 216 20.49 -46.44 1.27
C PRO A 216 21.68 -47.35 1.61
N THR A 217 22.88 -46.80 1.81
CA THR A 217 24.10 -47.56 2.11
C THR A 217 24.66 -47.29 3.50
N GLY A 218 24.35 -46.13 4.06
CA GLY A 218 24.78 -45.69 5.38
C GLY A 218 23.80 -46.09 6.49
N PRO A 219 24.19 -45.91 7.76
CA PRO A 219 23.30 -46.13 8.89
C PRO A 219 22.11 -45.16 8.87
N VAL A 220 20.93 -45.67 9.22
CA VAL A 220 19.72 -44.86 9.38
C VAL A 220 19.85 -43.98 10.62
N LYS A 221 19.73 -42.66 10.44
CA LYS A 221 19.75 -41.67 11.51
C LYS A 221 18.37 -41.34 12.03
N PHE A 222 17.41 -41.20 11.12
CA PHE A 222 16.02 -40.95 11.47
C PHE A 222 15.08 -41.73 10.56
N ILE A 223 13.97 -42.19 11.09
CA ILE A 223 12.99 -42.98 10.36
C ILE A 223 11.58 -42.70 10.88
N GLY A 224 10.59 -42.77 10.00
CA GLY A 224 9.19 -42.57 10.36
C GLY A 224 8.25 -42.97 9.23
N ARG A 225 6.95 -43.07 9.54
CA ARG A 225 5.91 -43.46 8.57
C ARG A 225 4.84 -42.39 8.45
N ALA A 226 4.36 -42.20 7.23
CA ALA A 226 3.35 -41.20 6.92
C ALA A 226 2.00 -41.51 7.55
N VAL A 227 1.49 -40.52 8.27
CA VAL A 227 0.15 -40.51 8.84
C VAL A 227 -0.67 -39.47 8.08
N LYS A 228 -1.85 -39.88 7.61
CA LYS A 228 -2.80 -38.98 6.96
C LYS A 228 -3.47 -38.10 8.02
N VAL A 229 -3.48 -36.79 7.81
CA VAL A 229 -3.98 -35.79 8.77
C VAL A 229 -5.39 -35.30 8.42
N ILE A 230 -5.81 -35.43 7.16
CA ILE A 230 -7.10 -34.94 6.64
C ILE A 230 -7.83 -36.01 5.83
#